data_AF-A0A9E4HHY6-F1
#
_entry.id   AF-A0A9E4HHY6-F1
#
_cell.length_a   1.000
_cell.length_b   1.000
_cell.length_c   1.000
_cell.angle_alpha   90.00
_cell.angle_beta   90.00
_cell.angle_gamma   90.00
#
_symmetry.space_group_name_H-M   'P 1'
#
loop_
_entity.id
_entity.type
_entity.pdbx_description
1 polymer ?
#
loop_
_entity_poly.entity_id
_entity_poly.type
_entity_poly.pdbx_seq_one_letter_code
_entity_poly.pdbx_strand_id
1 'polypeptide(L)'
;MVDPAPAMRLHGVVNASPDSLADFSVATTVGGAMTRAAELLDQGCVGIDLGGAGSTQFAERIDIESEWQRLDGKVQALAALCESRGACLSVDSWQPEIMRRALSCGASMINAADGLQNPAMVRLAAERDVPVVAPFVWGADPKASRHVAGDPVEVICGWFERSLHRWESEGVERSRLILDPGTGFGPPGWEWADRYRYQKRVYENLAELRAFGLPVYLPLPWKRTDQHDELLEICIRTGFDYGRCHRPDRVLEAMARLNAVTEP
;
A
#
# COMPACT_ATOMS: atom_id res chain seq x y z
N MET A 1 5.73 -4.97 29.47
CA MET A 1 4.55 -4.15 29.16
C MET A 1 4.34 -4.27 27.67
N VAL A 2 3.23 -4.89 27.26
CA VAL A 2 2.86 -4.93 25.83
C VAL A 2 2.50 -3.49 25.48
N ASP A 3 3.26 -2.88 24.58
CA ASP A 3 2.91 -1.58 24.01
C ASP A 3 1.47 -1.71 23.47
N PRO A 4 0.51 -0.83 23.83
CA PRO A 4 -0.84 -0.90 23.26
C PRO A 4 -0.71 -1.00 21.75
N ALA A 5 -1.44 -1.94 21.13
CA ALA A 5 -1.41 -2.10 19.68
C ALA A 5 -1.60 -0.72 19.04
N PRO A 6 -0.70 -0.28 18.14
CA PRO A 6 -0.80 1.04 17.54
C PRO A 6 -2.18 1.17 16.89
N ALA A 7 -2.80 2.35 17.04
CA ALA A 7 -4.10 2.61 16.44
C ALA A 7 -4.01 2.31 14.93
N MET A 8 -4.77 1.30 14.47
CA MET A 8 -4.86 0.91 13.06
C MET A 8 -5.37 2.10 12.24
N ARG A 9 -4.50 2.68 11.42
CA ARG A 9 -4.79 3.86 10.60
C ARG A 9 -5.12 3.45 9.18
N LEU A 10 -6.03 4.17 8.52
CA LEU A 10 -6.47 3.82 7.16
C LEU A 10 -5.98 4.82 6.12
N HIS A 11 -5.46 4.31 5.01
CA HIS A 11 -5.15 5.07 3.81
C HIS A 11 -6.17 4.71 2.72
N GLY A 12 -6.89 5.71 2.23
CA GLY A 12 -7.93 5.54 1.24
C GLY A 12 -7.37 5.49 -0.18
N VAL A 13 -7.81 4.53 -1.00
CA VAL A 13 -7.31 4.36 -2.37
C VAL A 13 -8.06 5.25 -3.36
N VAL A 14 -7.31 6.03 -4.15
CA VAL A 14 -7.78 6.76 -5.33
C VAL A 14 -7.04 6.22 -6.56
N ASN A 15 -7.74 5.56 -7.47
CA ASN A 15 -7.12 5.04 -8.70
C ASN A 15 -7.38 6.00 -9.86
N ALA A 16 -6.34 6.58 -10.44
CA ALA A 16 -6.45 7.35 -11.68
C ALA A 16 -6.38 6.46 -12.94
N SER A 17 -6.09 5.16 -12.78
CA SER A 17 -6.03 4.21 -13.88
C SER A 17 -7.44 3.67 -14.24
N PRO A 18 -7.84 3.68 -15.53
CA PRO A 18 -9.16 3.23 -15.95
C PRO A 18 -9.34 1.70 -15.92
N ASP A 19 -8.24 0.95 -15.80
CA ASP A 19 -8.14 -0.51 -15.84
C ASP A 19 -8.09 -1.15 -14.45
N SER A 20 -8.44 -0.40 -13.39
CA SER A 20 -8.49 -0.93 -12.03
C SER A 20 -9.61 -1.96 -11.88
N LEU A 21 -9.31 -3.08 -11.19
CA LEU A 21 -10.32 -4.10 -10.85
C LEU A 21 -11.36 -3.60 -9.83
N ALA A 22 -11.06 -2.50 -9.13
CA ALA A 22 -12.01 -1.80 -8.27
C ALA A 22 -12.54 -0.58 -9.03
N ASP A 23 -13.35 -0.82 -10.05
CA ASP A 23 -13.95 0.18 -10.95
C ASP A 23 -14.60 1.35 -10.19
N PHE A 24 -15.28 1.09 -9.08
CA PHE A 24 -15.89 2.09 -8.21
C PHE A 24 -14.90 3.03 -7.51
N SER A 25 -13.60 2.73 -7.54
CA SER A 25 -12.52 3.57 -7.00
C SER A 25 -11.76 4.34 -8.07
N VAL A 26 -12.16 4.20 -9.34
CA VAL A 26 -11.56 4.89 -10.48
C VAL A 26 -12.01 6.34 -10.52
N ALA A 27 -11.04 7.25 -10.57
CA ALA A 27 -11.22 8.69 -10.62
C ALA A 27 -10.26 9.30 -11.66
N THR A 28 -10.69 9.32 -12.92
CA THR A 28 -9.83 9.76 -14.05
C THR A 28 -9.70 11.27 -14.18
N THR A 29 -10.60 12.06 -13.57
CA THR A 29 -10.56 13.52 -13.57
C THR A 29 -10.07 14.07 -12.23
N VAL A 30 -9.56 15.31 -12.22
CA VAL A 30 -9.16 15.99 -10.97
C VAL A 30 -10.35 16.14 -10.02
N GLY A 31 -11.50 16.58 -10.53
CA GLY A 31 -12.72 16.70 -9.73
C GLY A 31 -13.19 15.37 -9.13
N GLY A 32 -13.17 14.29 -9.92
CA GLY A 32 -13.51 12.96 -9.41
C GLY A 32 -12.55 12.47 -8.32
N ALA A 33 -11.25 12.73 -8.50
CA ALA A 33 -10.23 12.36 -7.50
C ALA A 33 -10.43 13.13 -6.19
N MET A 34 -10.70 14.43 -6.28
CA MET A 34 -11.01 15.29 -5.14
C MET A 34 -12.25 14.83 -4.39
N THR A 35 -13.36 14.57 -5.10
CA THR A 35 -14.59 14.05 -4.49
C THR A 35 -14.32 12.74 -3.75
N ARG A 36 -13.64 11.79 -4.42
CA ARG A 36 -13.35 10.50 -3.84
C ARG A 36 -12.44 10.60 -2.61
N ALA A 37 -11.41 11.43 -2.67
CA ALA A 37 -10.51 11.66 -1.55
C ALA A 37 -11.23 12.31 -0.36
N ALA A 38 -12.07 13.31 -0.60
CA ALA A 38 -12.87 13.95 0.45
C ALA A 38 -13.77 12.93 1.17
N GLU A 39 -14.48 12.07 0.41
CA GLU A 39 -15.29 10.99 0.99
C GLU A 39 -14.46 10.04 1.87
N LEU A 40 -13.27 9.64 1.41
CA LEU A 40 -12.37 8.74 2.15
C LEU A 40 -11.90 9.38 3.46
N LEU A 41 -11.52 10.67 3.42
CA LEU A 41 -11.12 11.42 4.61
C LEU A 41 -12.30 11.63 5.58
N ASP A 42 -13.50 11.89 5.07
CA ASP A 42 -14.72 12.01 5.88
C ASP A 42 -15.11 10.68 6.54
N GLN A 43 -14.75 9.55 5.94
CA GLN A 43 -14.89 8.20 6.51
C GLN A 43 -13.78 7.84 7.50
N GLY A 44 -12.85 8.75 7.79
CA GLY A 44 -11.81 8.56 8.81
C GLY A 44 -10.48 8.02 8.28
N CYS A 45 -10.24 8.01 6.96
CA CYS A 45 -8.88 7.81 6.47
C CYS A 45 -7.96 8.96 6.90
N VAL A 46 -6.73 8.62 7.30
CA VAL A 46 -5.68 9.58 7.69
C VAL A 46 -4.73 9.92 6.54
N GLY A 47 -4.94 9.31 5.39
CA GLY A 47 -4.14 9.51 4.20
C GLY A 47 -4.86 9.02 2.95
N ILE A 48 -4.37 9.48 1.80
CA ILE A 48 -4.82 9.06 0.48
C ILE A 48 -3.65 8.42 -0.24
N ASP A 49 -3.88 7.29 -0.90
CA ASP A 49 -2.91 6.63 -1.77
C ASP A 49 -3.40 6.71 -3.22
N LEU A 50 -2.70 7.50 -4.03
CA LEU A 50 -3.03 7.80 -5.41
C LEU A 50 -2.17 6.96 -6.36
N GLY A 51 -2.81 6.13 -7.19
CA GLY A 51 -2.13 5.30 -8.21
C GLY A 51 -2.51 5.69 -9.63
N GLY A 52 -1.52 5.88 -10.52
CA GLY A 52 -1.71 6.23 -11.93
C GLY A 52 -1.72 5.02 -12.88
N ALA A 53 -1.11 3.92 -12.45
CA ALA A 53 -0.94 2.71 -13.24
C ALA A 53 -1.41 1.48 -12.45
N GLY A 54 -2.24 0.64 -13.07
CA GLY A 54 -2.70 -0.60 -12.45
C GLY A 54 -1.56 -1.61 -12.31
N SER A 55 -1.39 -2.19 -11.13
CA SER A 55 -0.33 -3.16 -10.80
C SER A 55 -0.64 -4.60 -11.23
N THR A 56 -1.88 -4.86 -11.67
CA THR A 56 -2.31 -6.22 -12.06
C THR A 56 -1.84 -6.60 -13.48
N GLN A 57 -1.87 -7.90 -13.78
CA GLN A 57 -1.60 -8.44 -15.12
C GLN A 57 -2.59 -7.95 -16.20
N PHE A 58 -3.80 -7.51 -15.81
CA PHE A 58 -4.85 -7.07 -16.73
C PHE A 58 -4.71 -5.60 -17.10
N ALA A 59 -3.98 -4.84 -16.29
CA ALA A 59 -3.71 -3.44 -16.53
C ALA A 59 -2.62 -3.28 -17.61
N GLU A 60 -2.74 -2.25 -18.43
CA GLU A 60 -1.75 -1.97 -19.48
C GLU A 60 -0.43 -1.49 -18.84
N ARG A 61 0.72 -1.88 -19.42
CA ARG A 61 1.99 -1.23 -19.07
C ARG A 61 2.09 0.06 -19.86
N ILE A 62 2.08 1.18 -19.16
CA ILE A 62 2.15 2.51 -19.73
C ILE A 62 3.53 3.13 -19.51
N ASP A 63 3.90 4.09 -20.36
CA ASP A 63 5.13 4.86 -20.19
C ASP A 63 4.98 5.95 -19.11
N ILE A 64 6.10 6.61 -18.80
CA ILE A 64 6.18 7.69 -17.81
C ILE A 64 5.19 8.82 -18.15
N GLU A 65 5.13 9.28 -19.39
CA GLU A 65 4.29 10.42 -19.73
C GLU A 65 2.80 10.08 -19.65
N SER A 66 2.43 8.86 -20.03
CA SER A 66 1.06 8.35 -19.91
C SER A 66 0.63 8.19 -18.44
N GLU A 67 1.51 7.69 -17.57
CA GLU A 67 1.23 7.63 -16.13
C GLU A 67 1.14 9.04 -15.54
N TRP A 68 2.07 9.94 -15.91
CA TRP A 68 2.07 11.30 -15.42
C TRP A 68 0.83 12.08 -15.87
N GLN A 69 0.38 11.95 -17.13
CA GLN A 69 -0.88 12.55 -17.60
C GLN A 69 -2.10 12.13 -16.76
N ARG A 70 -2.08 10.91 -16.22
CA ARG A 70 -3.15 10.43 -15.32
C ARG A 70 -3.03 11.03 -13.93
N LEU A 71 -1.84 11.39 -13.48
CA LEU A 71 -1.56 11.90 -12.12
C LEU A 71 -1.51 13.44 -12.05
N ASP A 72 -1.14 14.09 -13.14
CA ASP A 72 -0.95 15.53 -13.20
C ASP A 72 -2.26 16.27 -12.90
N GLY A 73 -2.13 17.40 -12.20
CA GLY A 73 -3.24 18.12 -11.58
C GLY A 73 -3.86 17.42 -10.36
N LYS A 74 -3.96 16.08 -10.37
CA LYS A 74 -4.51 15.32 -9.23
C LYS A 74 -3.58 15.37 -8.03
N VAL A 75 -2.26 15.21 -8.25
CA VAL A 75 -1.28 15.27 -7.15
C VAL A 75 -1.36 16.61 -6.43
N GLN A 76 -1.34 17.73 -7.17
CA GLN A 76 -1.38 19.08 -6.58
C GLN A 76 -2.70 19.31 -5.82
N ALA A 77 -3.84 18.95 -6.42
CA ALA A 77 -5.15 19.15 -5.81
C ALA A 77 -5.33 18.28 -4.55
N LEU A 78 -4.92 17.01 -4.61
CA LEU A 78 -5.01 16.09 -3.48
C LEU A 78 -4.02 16.41 -2.38
N ALA A 79 -2.82 16.92 -2.70
CA ALA A 79 -1.85 17.36 -1.72
C ALA A 79 -2.43 18.51 -0.87
N ALA A 80 -2.99 19.53 -1.54
CA ALA A 80 -3.64 20.66 -0.87
C ALA A 80 -4.84 20.21 -0.01
N LEU A 81 -5.66 19.27 -0.52
CA LEU A 81 -6.76 18.70 0.25
C LEU A 81 -6.26 17.96 1.50
N CYS A 82 -5.30 17.06 1.34
CA CYS A 82 -4.75 16.26 2.44
C CYS A 82 -4.14 17.17 3.52
N GLU A 83 -3.32 18.14 3.13
CA GLU A 83 -2.74 19.13 4.04
C GLU A 83 -3.82 19.88 4.83
N SER A 84 -4.88 20.36 4.16
CA SER A 84 -5.99 21.08 4.83
C SER A 84 -6.78 20.22 5.82
N ARG A 85 -6.63 18.89 5.76
CA ARG A 85 -7.32 17.91 6.59
C ARG A 85 -6.38 17.21 7.59
N GLY A 86 -5.10 17.61 7.66
CA GLY A 86 -4.10 16.95 8.50
C GLY A 86 -3.78 15.52 8.07
N ALA A 87 -4.00 15.20 6.80
CA ALA A 87 -3.76 13.89 6.19
C ALA A 87 -2.52 13.92 5.28
N CYS A 88 -1.99 12.75 4.93
CA CYS A 88 -0.87 12.63 3.99
C CYS A 88 -1.32 12.17 2.60
N LEU A 89 -0.64 12.67 1.55
CA LEU A 89 -0.77 12.12 0.19
C LEU A 89 0.39 11.18 -0.10
N SER A 90 0.06 9.89 -0.22
CA SER A 90 0.92 8.85 -0.77
C SER A 90 0.69 8.73 -2.28
N VAL A 91 1.76 8.49 -3.04
CA VAL A 91 1.68 8.15 -4.46
C VAL A 91 2.25 6.76 -4.68
N ASP A 92 1.45 5.89 -5.30
CA ASP A 92 1.76 4.51 -5.66
C ASP A 92 2.32 4.46 -7.08
N SER A 93 3.63 4.24 -7.20
CA SER A 93 4.30 4.05 -8.48
C SER A 93 5.59 3.24 -8.32
N TRP A 94 5.90 2.45 -9.35
CA TRP A 94 7.19 1.76 -9.49
C TRP A 94 8.20 2.57 -10.32
N GLN A 95 7.83 3.78 -10.79
CA GLN A 95 8.67 4.60 -11.66
C GLN A 95 9.31 5.76 -10.88
N PRO A 96 10.66 5.82 -10.75
CA PRO A 96 11.33 6.90 -10.01
C PRO A 96 11.05 8.31 -10.54
N GLU A 97 10.84 8.44 -11.87
CA GLU A 97 10.48 9.72 -12.49
C GLU A 97 9.11 10.22 -12.05
N ILE A 98 8.12 9.33 -11.99
CA ILE A 98 6.77 9.65 -11.50
C ILE A 98 6.82 10.07 -10.04
N MET A 99 7.53 9.29 -9.22
CA MET A 99 7.68 9.60 -7.80
C MET A 99 8.33 10.97 -7.58
N ARG A 100 9.38 11.30 -8.34
CA ARG A 100 10.03 12.61 -8.25
C ARG A 100 9.10 13.76 -8.64
N ARG A 101 8.33 13.61 -9.72
CA ARG A 101 7.33 14.62 -10.13
C ARG A 101 6.26 14.79 -9.06
N ALA A 102 5.77 13.68 -8.51
CA ALA A 102 4.75 13.68 -7.46
C ALA A 102 5.22 14.40 -6.19
N LEU A 103 6.43 14.11 -5.70
CA LEU A 103 7.01 14.79 -4.54
C LEU A 103 7.20 16.30 -4.79
N SER A 104 7.66 16.69 -5.98
CA SER A 104 7.75 18.11 -6.37
C SER A 104 6.38 18.80 -6.45
N CYS A 105 5.29 18.03 -6.56
CA CYS A 105 3.91 18.52 -6.63
C CYS A 105 3.18 18.42 -5.28
N GLY A 106 3.86 18.06 -4.20
CA GLY A 106 3.30 18.06 -2.84
C GLY A 106 2.90 16.69 -2.29
N ALA A 107 3.20 15.58 -2.98
CA ALA A 107 3.10 14.27 -2.33
C ALA A 107 4.02 14.23 -1.09
N SER A 108 3.51 13.68 0.01
CA SER A 108 4.15 13.70 1.31
C SER A 108 4.53 12.30 1.81
N MET A 109 4.37 11.28 0.98
CA MET A 109 4.70 9.88 1.26
C MET A 109 4.99 9.14 -0.05
N ILE A 110 5.99 8.26 -0.01
CA ILE A 110 6.37 7.41 -1.13
C ILE A 110 5.74 6.03 -0.92
N ASN A 111 4.98 5.52 -1.89
CA ASN A 111 4.63 4.11 -1.97
C ASN A 111 5.38 3.48 -3.16
N ALA A 112 6.55 2.93 -2.87
CA ALA A 112 7.52 2.48 -3.86
C ALA A 112 7.14 1.09 -4.36
N ALA A 113 6.22 1.01 -5.32
CA ALA A 113 5.68 -0.26 -5.80
C ALA A 113 6.73 -1.19 -6.45
N ASP A 114 7.95 -0.70 -6.74
CA ASP A 114 9.10 -1.52 -7.15
C ASP A 114 9.79 -2.23 -5.97
N GLY A 115 9.36 -1.99 -4.73
CA GLY A 115 9.98 -2.50 -3.51
C GLY A 115 11.33 -1.88 -3.21
N LEU A 116 11.56 -0.61 -3.61
CA LEU A 116 12.85 0.06 -3.49
C LEU A 116 14.01 -0.78 -4.06
N GLN A 117 13.81 -1.36 -5.24
CA GLN A 117 14.80 -2.15 -5.95
C GLN A 117 15.54 -1.32 -6.99
N ASN A 118 14.91 -0.28 -7.53
CA ASN A 118 15.54 0.64 -8.47
C ASN A 118 16.49 1.60 -7.72
N PRO A 119 17.80 1.66 -8.06
CA PRO A 119 18.74 2.57 -7.39
C PRO A 119 18.32 4.04 -7.43
N ALA A 120 17.57 4.48 -8.45
CA ALA A 120 17.05 5.84 -8.50
C ALA A 120 15.88 6.06 -7.53
N MET A 121 15.07 5.04 -7.24
CA MET A 121 14.03 5.11 -6.20
C MET A 121 14.66 5.13 -4.80
N VAL A 122 15.71 4.31 -4.57
CA VAL A 122 16.44 4.30 -3.29
C VAL A 122 17.10 5.65 -3.01
N ARG A 123 17.79 6.23 -3.99
CA ARG A 123 18.35 7.59 -3.85
C ARG A 123 17.27 8.63 -3.55
N LEU A 124 16.13 8.57 -4.24
CA LEU A 124 15.02 9.47 -3.97
C LEU A 124 14.48 9.31 -2.54
N ALA A 125 14.37 8.08 -2.04
CA ALA A 125 13.96 7.80 -0.67
C ALA A 125 14.99 8.31 0.37
N ALA A 126 16.29 8.24 0.06
CA ALA A 126 17.35 8.76 0.94
C ALA A 126 17.40 10.30 0.96
N GLU A 127 17.19 10.95 -0.18
CA GLU A 127 17.25 12.41 -0.33
C GLU A 127 16.02 13.15 0.22
N ARG A 128 14.91 12.45 0.45
CA ARG A 128 13.62 13.06 0.78
C ARG A 128 13.20 12.72 2.21
N ASP A 129 12.79 13.74 2.94
CA ASP A 129 12.33 13.63 4.33
C ASP A 129 10.84 13.29 4.39
N VAL A 130 10.47 12.13 3.84
CA VAL A 130 9.09 11.63 3.81
C VAL A 130 9.05 10.14 4.16
N PRO A 131 7.94 9.63 4.72
CA PRO A 131 7.76 8.19 4.93
C PRO A 131 7.76 7.41 3.61
N VAL A 132 8.25 6.17 3.66
CA VAL A 132 8.43 5.31 2.50
C VAL A 132 7.84 3.92 2.77
N VAL A 133 6.74 3.60 2.08
CA VAL A 133 6.21 2.24 2.02
C VAL A 133 7.07 1.44 1.04
N ALA A 134 7.69 0.38 1.56
CA ALA A 134 8.52 -0.55 0.81
C ALA A 134 7.84 -1.94 0.80
N PRO A 135 7.09 -2.25 -0.27
CA PRO A 135 6.47 -3.56 -0.41
C PRO A 135 7.47 -4.64 -0.83
N PHE A 136 7.24 -5.85 -0.35
CA PHE A 136 7.86 -7.05 -0.91
C PHE A 136 7.39 -7.25 -2.35
N VAL A 137 8.33 -7.33 -3.28
CA VAL A 137 8.07 -7.58 -4.69
C VAL A 137 8.98 -8.69 -5.17
N TRP A 138 8.40 -9.84 -5.51
CA TRP A 138 9.17 -10.99 -6.00
C TRP A 138 9.34 -10.95 -7.52
N GLY A 139 10.08 -9.94 -7.99
CA GLY A 139 10.25 -9.58 -9.39
C GLY A 139 10.82 -8.17 -9.53
N ALA A 140 10.97 -7.68 -10.74
CA ALA A 140 11.49 -6.32 -10.97
C ALA A 140 10.48 -5.21 -10.61
N ASP A 141 9.19 -5.52 -10.72
CA ASP A 141 8.06 -4.64 -10.41
C ASP A 141 6.79 -5.50 -10.22
N PRO A 142 5.64 -4.91 -9.81
CA PRO A 142 4.43 -5.68 -9.53
C PRO A 142 3.95 -6.54 -10.69
N LYS A 143 4.08 -6.08 -11.95
CA LYS A 143 3.64 -6.82 -13.15
C LYS A 143 4.59 -7.97 -13.50
N ALA A 144 5.84 -7.91 -13.03
CA ALA A 144 6.84 -8.96 -13.20
C ALA A 144 6.95 -9.90 -11.99
N SER A 145 5.98 -9.84 -11.06
CA SER A 145 5.94 -10.69 -9.87
C SER A 145 5.87 -12.17 -10.23
N ARG A 146 6.57 -13.00 -9.46
CA ARG A 146 6.67 -14.45 -9.64
C ARG A 146 6.07 -15.17 -8.44
N HIS A 147 5.75 -16.46 -8.62
CA HIS A 147 5.38 -17.30 -7.48
C HIS A 147 6.52 -17.40 -6.48
N VAL A 148 6.19 -17.27 -5.20
CA VAL A 148 7.07 -17.58 -4.09
C VAL A 148 7.05 -19.08 -3.86
N ALA A 149 8.22 -19.72 -3.83
CA ALA A 149 8.37 -21.12 -3.51
C ALA A 149 8.77 -21.29 -2.03
N GLY A 150 8.18 -22.28 -1.35
CA GLY A 150 8.39 -22.50 0.08
C GLY A 150 7.42 -21.73 0.96
N ASP A 151 7.78 -21.52 2.22
CA ASP A 151 6.97 -20.73 3.14
C ASP A 151 7.07 -19.23 2.78
N PRO A 152 5.96 -18.56 2.42
CA PRO A 152 6.01 -17.14 2.07
C PRO A 152 6.52 -16.24 3.19
N VAL A 153 6.30 -16.58 4.46
CA VAL A 153 6.75 -15.75 5.59
C VAL A 153 8.27 -15.75 5.67
N GLU A 154 8.90 -16.91 5.57
CA GLU A 154 10.37 -17.05 5.58
C GLU A 154 11.01 -16.28 4.42
N VAL A 155 10.42 -16.38 3.22
CA VAL A 155 10.93 -15.69 2.02
C VAL A 155 10.81 -14.18 2.15
N ILE A 156 9.65 -13.67 2.61
CA ILE A 156 9.41 -12.25 2.81
C ILE A 156 10.36 -11.68 3.87
N CYS A 157 10.46 -12.32 5.04
CA CYS A 157 11.36 -11.86 6.11
C CYS A 157 12.83 -11.89 5.67
N GLY A 158 13.28 -12.97 5.02
CA GLY A 158 14.64 -13.03 4.49
C GLY A 158 14.91 -11.98 3.40
N TRP A 159 13.90 -11.61 2.60
CA TRP A 159 14.02 -10.51 1.65
C TRP A 159 14.16 -9.16 2.37
N PHE A 160 13.32 -8.88 3.38
CA PHE A 160 13.41 -7.64 4.16
C PHE A 160 14.72 -7.51 4.92
N GLU A 161 15.24 -8.58 5.51
CA GLU A 161 16.54 -8.56 6.20
C GLU A 161 17.66 -8.06 5.28
N ARG A 162 17.73 -8.58 4.04
CA ARG A 162 18.72 -8.15 3.04
C ARG A 162 18.43 -6.73 2.51
N SER A 163 17.16 -6.42 2.25
CA SER A 163 16.74 -5.15 1.68
C SER A 163 16.98 -3.99 2.66
N LEU A 164 16.70 -4.17 3.95
CA LEU A 164 16.93 -3.17 4.99
C LEU A 164 18.41 -2.80 5.08
N HIS A 165 19.31 -3.79 5.14
CA HIS A 165 20.75 -3.54 5.12
C HIS A 165 21.19 -2.75 3.88
N ARG A 166 20.63 -3.08 2.69
CA ARG A 166 20.92 -2.34 1.46
C ARG A 166 20.46 -0.88 1.56
N TRP A 167 19.20 -0.65 1.90
CA TRP A 167 18.63 0.70 1.94
C TRP A 167 19.33 1.60 2.96
N GLU A 168 19.63 1.07 4.14
CA GLU A 168 20.38 1.81 5.18
C GLU A 168 21.80 2.15 4.71
N SER A 169 22.49 1.22 4.03
CA SER A 169 23.82 1.49 3.46
C SER A 169 23.82 2.55 2.35
N GLU A 170 22.66 2.76 1.71
CA GLU A 170 22.44 3.80 0.70
C GLU A 170 21.88 5.10 1.31
N GLY A 171 21.74 5.18 2.64
CA GLY A 171 21.35 6.38 3.37
C GLY A 171 19.86 6.57 3.57
N VAL A 172 19.03 5.57 3.29
CA VAL A 172 17.60 5.61 3.64
C VAL A 172 17.45 5.47 5.15
N GLU A 173 16.85 6.47 5.79
CA GLU A 173 16.68 6.49 7.23
C GLU A 173 15.67 5.42 7.67
N ARG A 174 16.08 4.50 8.55
CA ARG A 174 15.25 3.39 9.03
C ARG A 174 13.91 3.85 9.60
N SER A 175 13.89 4.98 10.32
CA SER A 175 12.69 5.56 10.93
C SER A 175 11.59 5.94 9.92
N ARG A 176 11.94 6.14 8.65
CA ARG A 176 11.01 6.49 7.57
C ARG A 176 10.41 5.28 6.86
N LEU A 177 11.01 4.11 7.04
CA LEU A 177 10.61 2.90 6.34
C LEU A 177 9.35 2.29 6.96
N ILE A 178 8.45 1.85 6.09
CA ILE A 178 7.23 1.14 6.42
C ILE A 178 7.19 -0.12 5.56
N LEU A 179 7.01 -1.28 6.18
CA LEU A 179 7.09 -2.58 5.48
C LEU A 179 5.71 -3.00 4.99
N ASP A 180 5.61 -3.41 3.74
CA ASP A 180 4.40 -4.04 3.18
C ASP A 180 4.72 -5.47 2.70
N PRO A 181 4.04 -6.53 3.17
CA PRO A 181 4.33 -7.90 2.76
C PRO A 181 4.02 -8.22 1.28
N GLY A 182 3.50 -7.26 0.51
CA GLY A 182 3.31 -7.38 -0.94
C GLY A 182 2.12 -8.24 -1.34
N THR A 183 1.17 -8.51 -0.43
CA THR A 183 0.03 -9.42 -0.67
C THR A 183 -1.00 -8.88 -1.67
N GLY A 184 -0.91 -7.60 -2.00
CA GLY A 184 -1.66 -6.96 -3.08
C GLY A 184 -1.17 -7.39 -4.47
N PHE A 185 0.10 -7.75 -4.60
CA PHE A 185 0.73 -8.19 -5.84
C PHE A 185 0.65 -9.70 -6.03
N GLY A 186 1.00 -10.16 -7.23
CA GLY A 186 1.01 -11.58 -7.53
C GLY A 186 1.32 -11.86 -8.99
N PRO A 187 1.78 -13.09 -9.30
CA PRO A 187 2.06 -13.50 -10.66
C PRO A 187 0.79 -13.52 -11.52
N PRO A 188 0.96 -13.36 -12.86
CA PRO A 188 -0.09 -13.63 -13.82
C PRO A 188 -0.71 -15.03 -13.64
N GLY A 189 -2.02 -15.14 -13.83
CA GLY A 189 -2.75 -16.41 -13.74
C GLY A 189 -2.79 -17.06 -12.35
N TRP A 190 -2.53 -16.34 -11.25
CA TRP A 190 -2.53 -16.94 -9.92
C TRP A 190 -3.92 -17.43 -9.50
N GLU A 191 -4.07 -18.75 -9.37
CA GLU A 191 -5.29 -19.37 -8.89
C GLU A 191 -5.70 -18.85 -7.51
N TRP A 192 -6.98 -18.51 -7.38
CA TRP A 192 -7.49 -17.85 -6.18
C TRP A 192 -7.31 -18.71 -4.92
N ALA A 193 -7.50 -20.03 -5.02
CA ALA A 193 -7.32 -20.92 -3.87
C ALA A 193 -5.89 -20.87 -3.31
N ASP A 194 -4.88 -20.76 -4.18
CA ASP A 194 -3.48 -20.66 -3.77
C ASP A 194 -3.14 -19.25 -3.28
N ARG A 195 -3.68 -18.22 -3.94
CA ARG A 195 -3.54 -16.83 -3.47
C ARG A 195 -4.14 -16.63 -2.08
N TYR A 196 -5.32 -17.19 -1.83
CA TYR A 196 -5.97 -17.14 -0.52
C TYR A 196 -5.12 -17.82 0.55
N ARG A 197 -4.59 -19.03 0.28
CA ARG A 197 -3.69 -19.72 1.23
C ARG A 197 -2.42 -18.91 1.51
N TYR A 198 -1.81 -18.33 0.47
CA TYR A 198 -0.66 -17.44 0.59
C TYR A 198 -0.98 -16.23 1.47
N GLN A 199 -2.06 -15.50 1.15
CA GLN A 199 -2.46 -14.30 1.88
C GLN A 199 -2.79 -14.63 3.34
N LYS A 200 -3.53 -15.72 3.58
CA LYS A 200 -3.86 -16.19 4.93
C LYS A 200 -2.60 -16.49 5.74
N ARG A 201 -1.66 -17.28 5.18
CA ARG A 201 -0.37 -17.60 5.83
C ARG A 201 0.39 -16.33 6.20
N VAL A 202 0.46 -15.35 5.31
CA VAL A 202 1.15 -14.08 5.57
C VAL A 202 0.42 -13.25 6.65
N TYR A 203 -0.90 -13.10 6.55
CA TYR A 203 -1.70 -12.28 7.48
C TYR A 203 -1.73 -12.86 8.90
N GLU A 204 -1.72 -14.18 9.06
CA GLU A 204 -1.63 -14.84 10.37
C GLU A 204 -0.26 -14.67 11.04
N ASN A 205 0.77 -14.24 10.31
CA ASN A 205 2.16 -14.20 10.77
C ASN A 205 2.80 -12.81 10.63
N LEU A 206 2.00 -11.73 10.63
CA LEU A 206 2.52 -10.35 10.55
C LEU A 206 3.43 -9.98 11.74
N ALA A 207 3.38 -10.72 12.85
CA ALA A 207 4.29 -10.56 13.98
C ALA A 207 5.77 -10.74 13.56
N GLU A 208 6.05 -11.62 12.59
CA GLU A 208 7.40 -11.83 12.06
C GLU A 208 7.92 -10.59 11.30
N LEU A 209 7.05 -9.87 10.59
CA LEU A 209 7.41 -8.59 9.98
C LEU A 209 7.57 -7.49 11.04
N ARG A 210 6.71 -7.47 12.05
CA ARG A 210 6.82 -6.51 13.16
C ARG A 210 8.11 -6.68 13.97
N ALA A 211 8.73 -7.86 13.94
CA ALA A 211 10.01 -8.13 14.60
C ALA A 211 11.15 -7.24 14.06
N PHE A 212 11.02 -6.68 12.85
CA PHE A 212 11.94 -5.66 12.33
C PHE A 212 11.82 -4.30 13.05
N GLY A 213 10.84 -4.11 13.94
CA GLY A 213 10.64 -2.85 14.67
C GLY A 213 10.21 -1.69 13.77
N LEU A 214 9.58 -1.99 12.64
CA LEU A 214 9.06 -1.03 11.66
C LEU A 214 7.55 -1.14 11.53
N PRO A 215 6.84 -0.05 11.18
CA PRO A 215 5.40 -0.10 10.95
C PRO A 215 5.06 -1.01 9.77
N VAL A 216 3.90 -1.66 9.84
CA VAL A 216 3.37 -2.53 8.78
C VAL A 216 2.24 -1.84 8.02
N TYR A 217 2.39 -1.75 6.69
CA TYR A 217 1.38 -1.27 5.76
C TYR A 217 0.76 -2.44 4.99
N LEU A 218 -0.56 -2.52 4.91
CA LEU A 218 -1.24 -3.69 4.37
C LEU A 218 -2.34 -3.32 3.36
N PRO A 219 -2.32 -3.87 2.14
CA PRO A 219 -3.48 -3.80 1.24
C PRO A 219 -4.61 -4.66 1.78
N LEU A 220 -5.68 -4.01 2.23
CA LEU A 220 -6.80 -4.68 2.89
C LEU A 220 -7.74 -5.36 1.87
N PRO A 221 -8.19 -6.60 2.15
CA PRO A 221 -9.19 -7.27 1.33
C PRO A 221 -10.49 -6.46 1.24
N TRP A 222 -11.01 -6.28 0.01
CA TRP A 222 -12.19 -5.43 -0.23
C TRP A 222 -13.34 -6.13 -0.95
N LYS A 223 -13.10 -7.26 -1.63
CA LYS A 223 -14.16 -8.04 -2.30
C LYS A 223 -15.06 -8.71 -1.26
N ARG A 224 -16.36 -8.83 -1.53
CA ARG A 224 -17.35 -9.41 -0.61
C ARG A 224 -17.54 -10.90 -0.92
N THR A 225 -16.79 -11.74 -0.22
CA THR A 225 -16.88 -13.21 -0.27
C THR A 225 -16.37 -13.73 1.07
N ASP A 226 -16.85 -14.89 1.53
CA ASP A 226 -16.46 -15.49 2.81
C ASP A 226 -14.93 -15.50 3.04
N GLN A 227 -14.15 -15.88 2.03
CA GLN A 227 -12.68 -15.93 2.14
C GLN A 227 -12.02 -14.55 2.25
N HIS A 228 -12.51 -13.54 1.53
CA HIS A 228 -11.99 -12.16 1.66
C HIS A 228 -12.40 -11.54 2.99
N ASP A 229 -13.60 -11.87 3.49
CA ASP A 229 -14.10 -11.41 4.77
C ASP A 229 -13.27 -12.03 5.92
N GLU A 230 -12.97 -13.33 5.84
CA GLU A 230 -12.05 -14.02 6.75
C GLU A 230 -10.65 -13.40 6.72
N LEU A 231 -10.08 -13.17 5.53
CA LEU A 231 -8.76 -12.52 5.42
C LEU A 231 -8.74 -11.14 6.09
N LEU A 232 -9.80 -10.33 5.91
CA LEU A 232 -9.91 -9.02 6.56
C LEU A 232 -9.97 -9.14 8.08
N GLU A 233 -10.73 -10.10 8.61
CA GLU A 233 -10.79 -10.36 10.05
C GLU A 233 -9.43 -10.77 10.61
N ILE A 234 -8.68 -11.62 9.90
CA ILE A 234 -7.32 -12.01 10.28
C ILE A 234 -6.40 -10.78 10.33
N CYS A 235 -6.46 -9.91 9.33
CA CYS A 235 -5.67 -8.67 9.31
C CYS A 235 -5.95 -7.80 10.53
N ILE A 236 -7.23 -7.63 10.89
CA ILE A 236 -7.65 -6.81 12.03
C ILE A 236 -7.20 -7.43 13.35
N ARG A 237 -7.37 -8.75 13.52
CA ARG A 237 -6.98 -9.47 14.75
C ARG A 237 -5.47 -9.49 14.96
N THR A 238 -4.71 -9.69 13.89
CA THR A 238 -3.24 -9.72 13.96
C THR A 238 -2.66 -8.33 14.10
N GLY A 239 -3.34 -7.33 13.54
CA GLY A 239 -3.03 -5.91 13.66
C GLY A 239 -1.97 -5.43 12.66
N PHE A 240 -2.26 -4.29 12.02
CA PHE A 240 -1.37 -3.54 11.13
C PHE A 240 -1.20 -2.10 11.65
N ASP A 241 -0.25 -1.33 11.13
CA ASP A 241 -0.12 0.09 11.48
C ASP A 241 -0.93 0.95 10.51
N TYR A 242 -0.87 0.61 9.22
CA TYR A 242 -1.55 1.30 8.14
C TYR A 242 -2.29 0.30 7.23
N GLY A 243 -3.58 0.52 7.00
CA GLY A 243 -4.42 -0.28 6.12
C GLY A 243 -4.78 0.49 4.86
N ARG A 244 -4.29 0.03 3.70
CA ARG A 244 -4.67 0.57 2.39
C ARG A 244 -6.01 -0.02 1.98
N CYS A 245 -7.05 0.80 1.84
CA CYS A 245 -8.41 0.32 1.67
C CYS A 245 -9.22 1.07 0.60
N HIS A 246 -10.09 0.33 -0.08
CA HIS A 246 -11.09 0.89 -1.00
C HIS A 246 -12.41 1.22 -0.30
N ARG A 247 -12.69 0.59 0.85
CA ARG A 247 -13.96 0.66 1.60
C ARG A 247 -13.67 0.84 3.10
N PRO A 248 -13.32 2.05 3.56
CA PRO A 248 -13.01 2.31 4.97
C PRO A 248 -14.16 1.95 5.90
N ASP A 249 -15.39 2.29 5.49
CA ASP A 249 -16.66 1.91 6.14
C ASP A 249 -16.68 0.42 6.54
N ARG A 250 -16.40 -0.46 5.59
CA ARG A 250 -16.38 -1.91 5.82
C ARG A 250 -15.29 -2.33 6.81
N VAL A 251 -14.12 -1.72 6.74
CA VAL A 251 -13.01 -2.04 7.65
C VAL A 251 -13.38 -1.63 9.07
N LEU A 252 -13.94 -0.43 9.23
CA LEU A 252 -14.39 0.10 10.52
C LEU A 252 -15.54 -0.73 11.11
N GLU A 253 -16.51 -1.16 10.29
CA GLU A 253 -17.58 -2.08 10.71
C GLU A 253 -17.01 -3.43 11.20
N ALA A 254 -16.04 -3.99 10.47
CA ALA A 254 -15.38 -5.23 10.88
C ALA A 254 -14.59 -5.07 12.18
N MET A 255 -13.87 -3.96 12.35
CA MET A 255 -13.16 -3.61 13.59
C MET A 255 -14.13 -3.47 14.77
N ALA A 256 -15.23 -2.73 14.59
CA ALA A 256 -16.25 -2.55 15.64
C ALA A 256 -16.88 -3.88 16.06
N ARG A 257 -17.24 -4.73 15.08
CA ARG A 257 -17.79 -6.07 15.35
C ARG A 257 -16.82 -6.95 16.12
N LEU A 258 -15.54 -6.97 15.74
CA LEU A 258 -14.53 -7.79 16.41
C LEU A 258 -14.25 -7.30 17.84
N ASN A 259 -14.17 -5.98 18.05
CA ASN A 259 -14.00 -5.39 19.39
C ASN A 259 -15.19 -5.70 20.31
N ALA A 260 -16.43 -5.63 19.79
CA ALA A 260 -17.63 -5.96 20.56
C ALA A 260 -17.70 -7.44 20.99
N VAL A 261 -17.00 -8.34 20.29
CA VAL A 261 -16.88 -9.77 20.67
C VAL A 261 -15.78 -10.00 21.70
N THR A 262 -14.85 -9.06 21.87
CA THR A 262 -13.72 -9.17 22.80
C THR A 262 -13.97 -8.49 24.15
N GLU A 263 -15.01 -7.67 24.28
CA GLU A 263 -15.47 -7.13 25.56
C GLU A 263 -16.38 -8.15 26.28
N PRO A 264 -16.08 -8.51 27.55
CA PRO A 264 -16.82 -9.54 28.32
C PRO A 264 -18.23 -9.12 28.75
#